data_AF-A0A177GBH2-F1
#
_entry.id   AF-A0A177GBH2-F1
#
_cell.length_a   1.000
_cell.length_b   1.000
_cell.length_c   1.000
_cell.angle_alpha   90.00
_cell.angle_beta   90.00
_cell.angle_gamma   90.00
#
_symmetry.space_group_name_H-M   'P 1'
#
loop_
_entity.id
_entity.type
_entity.pdbx_description
1 polymer ?
#
loop_
_entity_poly.entity_id
_entity_poly.type
_entity_poly.pdbx_seq_one_letter_code
_entity_poly.pdbx_strand_id
1 'polypeptide(L)'
;MKRPAAPQGFEKPLVLESLGFDGNLHVSTSALKQAVHRQPGEQVTPATVLADEKAIQALYVKKNIGVTIVPESRAPHKDQRVTLTYHLTEKAND
;
A
#
# COMPACT_ATOMS: atom_id res chain seq x y z
N MET A 1 -14.64 -6.45 19.13
CA MET A 1 -13.88 -6.66 17.87
C MET A 1 -13.55 -5.30 17.28
N LYS A 2 -12.27 -4.91 17.19
CA LYS A 2 -11.88 -3.66 16.53
C LYS A 2 -11.89 -3.91 15.02
N ARG A 3 -12.84 -3.31 14.30
CA ARG A 3 -12.84 -3.32 12.82
C ARG A 3 -11.53 -2.63 12.38
N PRO A 4 -10.75 -3.19 11.44
CA PRO A 4 -9.70 -2.41 10.82
C PRO A 4 -10.36 -1.16 10.21
N ALA A 5 -9.82 0.02 10.53
CA ALA A 5 -10.29 1.25 9.91
C ALA A 5 -10.05 1.11 8.42
N ALA A 6 -11.11 1.21 7.61
CA ALA A 6 -10.93 1.37 6.18
C ALA A 6 -10.04 2.61 5.96
N PRO A 7 -9.07 2.57 5.02
CA PRO A 7 -8.24 3.73 4.74
C PRO A 7 -9.14 4.90 4.36
N GLN A 8 -9.16 5.92 5.21
CA GLN A 8 -10.00 7.10 5.05
C GLN A 8 -9.49 7.87 3.82
N GLY A 9 -10.30 7.94 2.76
CA GLY A 9 -9.92 8.57 1.49
C GLY A 9 -10.34 7.81 0.22
N PHE A 10 -10.74 6.55 0.33
CA PHE A 10 -11.12 5.70 -0.82
C PHE A 10 -12.64 5.47 -0.98
N GLU A 11 -13.46 6.44 -0.61
CA GLU A 11 -14.94 6.30 -0.69
C GLU A 11 -15.47 6.32 -2.13
N LYS A 12 -14.63 6.71 -3.10
CA LYS A 12 -14.91 6.65 -4.54
C LYS A 12 -13.71 6.03 -5.26
N PRO A 13 -13.90 5.35 -6.40
CA PRO A 13 -12.79 4.93 -7.25
C PRO A 13 -11.96 6.14 -7.66
N LEU A 14 -10.65 6.10 -7.41
CA LEU A 14 -9.68 7.11 -7.81
C LEU A 14 -8.76 6.54 -8.87
N VAL A 15 -8.19 7.38 -9.74
CA VAL A 15 -7.19 6.95 -10.72
C VAL A 15 -5.80 7.06 -10.09
N LEU A 16 -5.05 5.95 -10.07
CA LEU A 16 -3.70 5.94 -9.54
C LEU A 16 -2.81 6.84 -10.39
N GLU A 17 -2.21 7.85 -9.78
CA GLU A 17 -1.23 8.71 -10.42
C GLU A 17 0.19 8.19 -10.19
N SER A 18 0.48 7.85 -8.94
CA SER A 18 1.78 7.29 -8.56
C SER A 18 1.67 6.37 -7.35
N LEU A 19 2.57 5.40 -7.29
CA LEU A 19 2.68 4.41 -6.21
C LEU A 19 4.04 4.54 -5.52
N GLY A 20 4.01 4.78 -4.22
CA GLY A 20 5.17 4.91 -3.34
C GLY A 20 5.22 3.84 -2.25
N PHE A 21 6.43 3.62 -1.74
CA PHE A 21 6.71 2.78 -0.58
C PHE A 21 7.82 3.45 0.23
N ASP A 22 7.70 3.46 1.55
CA ASP A 22 8.76 3.90 2.46
C ASP A 22 8.79 3.05 3.73
N GLY A 23 9.88 3.16 4.48
CA GLY A 23 10.15 2.35 5.67
C GLY A 23 10.46 0.88 5.39
N ASN A 24 10.52 0.48 4.11
CA ASN A 24 11.05 -0.80 3.69
C ASN A 24 12.59 -0.80 3.75
N LEU A 25 13.15 -1.42 4.78
CA LEU A 25 14.59 -1.50 5.01
C LEU A 25 15.18 -2.79 4.43
N HIS A 26 14.48 -3.92 4.56
CA HIS A 26 14.98 -5.24 4.16
C HIS A 26 14.32 -5.79 2.88
N VAL A 27 13.23 -5.18 2.44
CA VAL A 27 12.57 -5.52 1.16
C VAL A 27 12.79 -4.37 0.18
N SER A 28 13.27 -4.68 -1.03
CA SER A 28 13.50 -3.64 -2.03
C SER A 28 12.18 -3.07 -2.56
N THR A 29 12.15 -1.77 -2.84
CA THR A 29 10.99 -1.11 -3.45
C THR A 29 10.58 -1.77 -4.77
N SER A 30 11.53 -2.30 -5.54
CA SER A 30 11.22 -3.07 -6.76
C SER A 30 10.45 -4.35 -6.48
N ALA A 31 10.79 -5.09 -5.42
CA ALA A 31 10.07 -6.31 -5.04
C ALA A 31 8.64 -5.98 -4.56
N LEU A 32 8.46 -4.86 -3.84
CA LEU A 32 7.14 -4.38 -3.43
C LEU A 32 6.28 -3.98 -4.64
N LYS A 33 6.85 -3.22 -5.59
CA LYS A 33 6.17 -2.88 -6.85
C LYS A 33 5.77 -4.13 -7.63
N GLN A 34 6.64 -5.13 -7.69
CA GLN A 34 6.33 -6.41 -8.34
C GLN A 34 5.25 -7.18 -7.59
N ALA A 35 5.21 -7.19 -6.26
CA ALA A 35 4.18 -7.90 -5.50
C ALA A 35 2.79 -7.29 -5.67
N VAL A 36 2.71 -5.96 -5.70
CA VAL A 36 1.46 -5.20 -5.77
C VAL A 36 0.90 -5.14 -7.20
N HIS A 37 1.75 -5.21 -8.24
CA HIS A 37 1.37 -5.21 -9.66
C HIS A 37 0.51 -4.03 -10.12
N ARG A 38 0.43 -2.94 -9.35
CA ARG A 38 -0.31 -1.72 -9.72
C ARG A 38 0.46 -0.86 -10.70
N GLN A 39 -0.27 -0.19 -11.59
CA GLN A 39 0.29 0.77 -12.55
C GLN A 39 -0.47 2.10 -12.53
N PRO A 40 0.22 3.23 -12.79
CA PRO A 40 -0.46 4.50 -13.03
C PRO A 40 -1.56 4.37 -14.09
N GLY A 41 -2.70 5.00 -13.85
CA GLY A 41 -3.91 4.91 -14.68
C GLY A 41 -4.93 3.87 -14.22
N GLU A 42 -4.55 2.93 -13.35
CA GLU A 42 -5.49 1.97 -12.77
C GLU A 42 -6.44 2.60 -11.77
N GLN A 43 -7.60 1.97 -11.56
CA GLN A 43 -8.52 2.36 -10.50
C GLN A 43 -8.03 1.86 -9.13
N VAL A 44 -8.04 2.76 -8.15
CA VAL A 44 -7.83 2.47 -6.74
C VAL A 44 -9.18 2.51 -6.03
N THR A 45 -9.50 1.39 -5.39
CA THR A 45 -10.68 1.14 -4.57
C THR A 45 -10.25 0.55 -3.22
N PRO A 46 -11.15 0.49 -2.22
CA PRO A 46 -10.82 -0.19 -0.97
C PRO A 46 -10.42 -1.67 -1.15
N ALA A 47 -11.02 -2.36 -2.12
CA ALA A 47 -10.71 -3.76 -2.40
C ALA A 47 -9.31 -3.95 -3.00
N THR A 48 -8.88 -3.04 -3.86
CA THR A 48 -7.55 -3.07 -4.47
C THR A 48 -6.48 -2.75 -3.43
N VAL A 49 -6.70 -1.77 -2.55
CA VAL A 49 -5.77 -1.44 -1.45
C VAL A 49 -5.60 -2.65 -0.52
N LEU A 50 -6.69 -3.33 -0.16
CA LEU A 50 -6.63 -4.55 0.67
C LEU A 50 -5.88 -5.69 -0.01
N ALA A 51 -6.00 -5.83 -1.33
CA ALA A 51 -5.25 -6.84 -2.10
C ALA A 51 -3.74 -6.55 -2.07
N ASP A 52 -3.37 -5.28 -2.20
CA ASP A 52 -1.98 -4.83 -2.17
C ASP A 52 -1.36 -5.06 -0.78
N GLU A 53 -2.07 -4.70 0.29
CA GLU A 53 -1.63 -4.95 1.67
C GLU A 53 -1.35 -6.44 1.91
N LYS A 54 -2.22 -7.33 1.40
CA LYS A 54 -2.01 -8.78 1.49
C LYS A 54 -0.79 -9.26 0.71
N ALA A 55 -0.57 -8.72 -0.50
CA ALA A 55 0.59 -9.08 -1.32
C ALA A 55 1.90 -8.63 -0.65
N ILE A 56 1.94 -7.41 -0.10
CA ILE A 56 3.06 -6.90 0.68
C ILE A 56 3.29 -7.77 1.92
N GLN A 57 2.24 -8.04 2.70
CA GLN A 57 2.33 -8.87 3.90
C GLN A 57 2.88 -10.27 3.59
N ALA A 58 2.45 -10.89 2.49
CA ALA A 58 2.94 -12.20 2.07
C ALA A 58 4.44 -12.17 1.70
N LEU A 59 4.92 -11.09 1.09
CA LEU A 59 6.33 -10.91 0.78
C LEU A 59 7.19 -10.82 2.04
N TYR A 60 6.71 -10.10 3.07
CA TYR A 60 7.37 -9.96 4.36
C TYR A 60 7.37 -11.27 5.17
N VAL A 61 6.25 -12.01 5.17
CA VAL A 61 6.15 -13.32 5.83
C VAL A 61 7.16 -14.32 5.24
N LYS A 62 7.32 -14.36 3.91
CA LYS A 62 8.33 -15.23 3.26
C LYS A 62 9.76 -14.93 3.69
N LYS A 63 10.03 -13.71 4.16
CA LYS A 63 11.34 -13.28 4.66
C LYS A 63 11.45 -13.40 6.19
N ASN A 64 10.43 -13.90 6.86
CA ASN A 64 10.32 -13.96 8.32
C ASN A 64 10.44 -12.59 9.00
N ILE A 65 9.95 -11.53 8.36
CA ILE A 65 10.00 -10.17 8.92
C ILE A 65 8.57 -9.73 9.25
N GLY A 66 8.33 -9.32 10.50
CA GLY A 66 7.07 -8.69 10.89
C GLY A 66 6.95 -7.30 10.26
N VAL A 67 5.76 -6.90 9.81
CA VAL A 67 5.55 -5.58 9.23
C VAL A 67 4.20 -5.00 9.66
N THR A 68 4.16 -3.70 9.90
CA THR A 68 2.93 -2.91 9.95
C THR A 68 2.83 -2.13 8.65
N ILE A 69 1.66 -2.14 8.01
CA ILE A 69 1.40 -1.46 6.74
C ILE A 69 0.34 -0.38 6.98
N VAL A 70 0.62 0.84 6.57
CA VAL A 70 -0.34 1.95 6.63
C VAL A 70 -0.42 2.60 5.25
N PRO A 71 -1.52 2.40 4.50
CA PRO A 71 -1.74 3.12 3.25
C PRO A 71 -2.09 4.59 3.52
N GLU A 72 -1.41 5.49 2.81
CA GLU A 72 -1.74 6.91 2.73
C GLU A 72 -2.16 7.26 1.30
N SER A 73 -3.25 8.02 1.18
CA SER A 73 -3.69 8.59 -0.08
C SER A 73 -3.52 10.10 -0.06
N ARG A 74 -2.80 10.64 -1.04
CA ARG A 74 -2.68 12.09 -1.25
C ARG A 74 -3.33 12.45 -2.58
N ALA A 75 -4.44 13.18 -2.52
CA ALA A 75 -5.10 13.67 -3.72
C ALA A 75 -4.54 15.06 -4.10
N PRO A 76 -4.03 15.27 -5.33
CA PRO A 76 -4.03 16.60 -5.90
C PRO A 76 -5.50 16.98 -6.08
N HIS A 77 -5.96 17.93 -5.27
CA HIS A 77 -7.32 18.45 -5.32
C HIS A 77 -7.71 18.80 -6.77
N LYS A 78 -8.74 18.12 -7.30
CA LYS A 78 -9.63 18.40 -8.46
C LYS A 78 -9.77 17.29 -9.52
N ASP A 79 -8.82 16.38 -9.71
CA ASP A 79 -8.82 15.48 -10.90
C ASP A 79 -9.11 13.99 -10.66
N GLN A 80 -9.69 13.61 -9.51
CA GLN A 80 -9.93 12.19 -9.14
C GLN A 80 -8.66 11.32 -9.18
N ARG A 81 -7.48 11.94 -9.21
CA ARG A 81 -6.18 11.27 -9.19
C ARG A 81 -5.69 11.12 -7.75
N VAL A 82 -4.92 10.07 -7.50
CA VAL A 82 -4.38 9.79 -6.18
C VAL A 82 -2.94 9.31 -6.27
N THR A 83 -2.09 9.89 -5.43
CA THR A 83 -0.82 9.26 -5.07
C THR A 83 -1.08 8.35 -3.88
N LEU A 84 -0.75 7.07 -4.04
CA LEU A 84 -0.87 6.06 -3.00
C LEU A 84 0.53 5.72 -2.49
N THR A 85 0.75 5.89 -1.20
CA THR A 85 2.00 5.51 -0.53
C THR A 85 1.70 4.45 0.52
N TYR A 86 2.45 3.36 0.52
CA TYR A 86 2.43 2.39 1.62
C TYR A 86 3.58 2.67 2.58
N HIS A 87 3.24 3.18 3.76
CA HIS A 87 4.18 3.32 4.86
C HIS A 87 4.37 1.97 5.55
N LEU A 88 5.61 1.49 5.57
CA LEU A 88 5.97 0.19 6.13
C LEU A 88 6.77 0.40 7.41
N THR A 89 6.42 -0.32 8.47
CA THR A 89 7.24 -0.38 9.69
C THR A 89 7.64 -1.83 9.90
N GLU A 90 8.88 -2.14 9.55
CA GLU A 90 9.46 -3.46 9.78
C GLU A 90 9.76 -3.65 11.26
N LYS A 91 9.37 -4.79 11.82
CA LYS A 91 9.77 -5.19 13.16
C LYS A 91 11.13 -5.85 13.08
N ALA A 92 12.04 -5.46 13.97
CA ALA A 92 13.27 -6.22 14.18
C ALA A 92 12.89 -7.66 14.56
N ASN A 93 13.50 -8.64 13.91
CA ASN A 93 13.62 -9.96 14.52
C ASN A 93 14.72 -9.83 15.57
N ASP A 94 14.35 -9.99 16.83
CA ASP A 94 15.27 -10.26 17.93
C ASP A 94 15.91 -11.64 17.74
#